data_AF-A0A162D6C9-F1
#
_entry.id   AF-A0A162D6C9-F1
#
_cell.length_a   1.000
_cell.length_b   1.000
_cell.length_c   1.000
_cell.angle_alpha   90.00
_cell.angle_beta   90.00
_cell.angle_gamma   90.00
#
_symmetry.space_group_name_H-M   'P 1'
#
loop_
_entity.id
_entity.type
_entity.pdbx_description
1 polymer ?
#
loop_
_entity_poly.entity_id
_entity_poly.type
_entity_poly.pdbx_seq_one_letter_code
_entity_poly.pdbx_strand_id
1 'polypeptide(L)'
;MDQNTSGSKMWVEEHHENDKEIVGLIRNLWKQVHVLTEQKLQLVPLSPFGIMAKWLCNKAKVTQNELMYDTLKRVWEGLSKEAKMRLHYASIKDHVSVKEQQSVINNDIFKIRCEITRLSLTLRSSPKDPTMLEYYEGSVISGNPSSADV
;
A
#
# COMPACT_ATOMS: atom_id res chain seq x y z
N MET A 1 -22.85 44.97 22.05
CA MET A 1 -22.53 43.83 22.93
C MET A 1 -22.23 42.68 21.99
N ASP A 2 -20.98 42.55 21.55
CA ASP A 2 -20.58 41.57 20.53
C ASP A 2 -19.44 40.74 21.11
N GLN A 3 -19.78 39.71 21.88
CA GLN A 3 -18.79 38.76 22.43
C GLN A 3 -19.02 37.30 22.01
N ASN A 4 -20.11 36.98 21.30
CA ASN A 4 -20.41 35.60 20.90
C ASN A 4 -19.82 35.17 19.55
N THR A 5 -19.27 36.10 18.77
CA THR A 5 -18.78 35.80 17.41
C THR A 5 -17.34 35.29 17.37
N SER A 6 -16.55 35.56 18.42
CA SER A 6 -15.13 35.20 18.47
C SER A 6 -14.88 33.74 18.85
N GLY A 7 -15.73 33.18 19.72
CA GLY A 7 -15.64 31.77 20.10
C GLY A 7 -15.97 30.87 18.92
N SER A 8 -17.12 31.09 18.26
CA SER A 8 -17.62 30.22 17.20
C SER A 8 -16.67 30.12 15.98
N LYS A 9 -15.95 31.19 15.63
CA LYS A 9 -14.96 31.15 14.53
C LYS A 9 -13.71 30.34 14.88
N MET A 10 -13.23 30.48 16.11
CA MET A 10 -12.02 29.81 16.59
C MET A 10 -12.23 28.28 16.69
N TRP A 11 -13.41 27.84 17.16
CA TRP A 11 -13.78 26.42 17.18
C TRP A 11 -13.87 25.81 15.78
N VAL A 12 -14.43 26.53 14.81
CA VAL A 12 -14.56 26.07 13.42
C VAL A 12 -13.20 25.94 12.73
N GLU A 13 -12.30 26.92 12.92
CA GLU A 13 -10.92 26.85 12.40
C GLU A 13 -10.11 25.70 13.00
N GLU A 14 -10.23 25.45 14.31
CA GLU A 14 -9.55 24.32 14.99
C GLU A 14 -10.05 22.96 14.49
N HIS A 15 -11.37 22.82 14.25
CA HIS A 15 -11.93 21.61 13.64
C HIS A 15 -11.46 21.40 12.20
N HIS A 16 -11.30 22.47 11.42
CA HIS A 16 -10.82 22.39 10.03
C HIS A 16 -9.34 21.99 9.93
N GLU A 17 -8.47 22.49 10.80
CA GLU A 17 -7.07 22.07 10.82
C GLU A 17 -6.93 20.61 11.25
N ASN A 18 -7.72 20.17 12.24
CA ASN A 18 -7.76 18.76 12.66
C ASN A 18 -8.24 17.83 11.52
N ASP A 19 -9.28 18.21 10.76
CA ASP A 19 -9.74 17.43 9.61
C ASP A 19 -8.67 17.33 8.51
N LYS A 20 -7.92 18.41 8.24
CA LYS A 20 -6.79 18.40 7.29
C LYS A 20 -5.67 17.46 7.75
N GLU A 21 -5.34 17.47 9.03
CA GLU A 21 -4.35 16.56 9.61
C GLU A 21 -4.78 15.10 9.46
N ILE A 22 -6.04 14.78 9.77
CA ILE A 22 -6.59 13.43 9.61
C ILE A 22 -6.56 12.98 8.15
N VAL A 23 -6.91 13.86 7.19
CA VAL A 23 -6.79 13.58 5.75
C VAL A 23 -5.32 13.32 5.36
N GLY A 24 -4.39 14.10 5.90
CA GLY A 24 -2.95 13.90 5.72
C GLY A 24 -2.48 12.52 6.21
N LEU A 25 -2.92 12.11 7.40
CA LEU A 25 -2.64 10.80 7.98
C LEU A 25 -3.21 9.67 7.13
N ILE A 26 -4.47 9.77 6.69
CA ILE A 26 -5.11 8.77 5.81
C ILE A 26 -4.32 8.61 4.51
N ARG A 27 -3.88 9.71 3.88
CA ARG A 27 -3.04 9.65 2.66
C ARG A 27 -1.72 8.91 2.91
N ASN A 28 -1.07 9.17 4.05
CA ASN A 28 0.18 8.48 4.40
C ASN A 28 -0.04 6.98 4.63
N LEU A 29 -1.11 6.61 5.32
CA LEU A 29 -1.47 5.20 5.54
C LEU A 29 -1.75 4.47 4.21
N TRP A 30 -2.41 5.12 3.25
CA TRP A 30 -2.58 4.55 1.91
C TRP A 30 -1.26 4.33 1.17
N LYS A 31 -0.28 5.24 1.30
CA LYS A 31 1.07 5.03 0.76
C LYS A 31 1.74 3.79 1.38
N GLN A 32 1.58 3.58 2.69
CA GLN A 32 2.12 2.39 3.37
C GLN A 32 1.47 1.11 2.85
N VAL A 33 0.13 1.11 2.67
CA VAL A 33 -0.58 -0.04 2.05
C VAL A 33 -0.03 -0.33 0.66
N HIS A 34 0.22 0.69 -0.16
CA HIS A 34 0.78 0.52 -1.49
C HIS A 34 2.18 -0.12 -1.43
N VAL A 35 3.09 0.41 -0.61
CA VAL A 35 4.44 -0.15 -0.44
C VAL A 35 4.40 -1.61 0.02
N LEU A 36 3.56 -1.95 1.00
CA LEU A 36 3.39 -3.32 1.47
C LEU A 36 2.83 -4.24 0.39
N THR A 37 1.91 -3.74 -0.44
CA THR A 37 1.36 -4.48 -1.57
C THR A 37 2.43 -4.78 -2.62
N GLU A 38 3.26 -3.81 -2.96
CA GLU A 38 4.39 -4.01 -3.87
C GLU A 38 5.40 -5.02 -3.30
N GLN A 39 5.77 -4.89 -2.02
CA GLN A 39 6.65 -5.86 -1.35
C GLN A 39 6.09 -7.27 -1.41
N LYS A 40 4.79 -7.45 -1.19
CA LYS A 40 4.12 -8.76 -1.30
C LYS A 40 4.22 -9.34 -2.71
N LEU A 41 4.06 -8.51 -3.76
CA LEU A 41 4.17 -8.96 -5.15
C LEU A 41 5.59 -9.42 -5.51
N GLN A 42 6.61 -8.86 -4.87
CA GLN A 42 8.01 -9.27 -5.04
C GLN A 42 8.34 -10.60 -4.32
N LEU A 43 7.48 -11.06 -3.39
CA LEU A 43 7.66 -12.35 -2.72
C LEU A 43 7.22 -13.50 -3.63
N VAL A 44 8.14 -13.93 -4.49
CA VAL A 44 7.94 -15.07 -5.38
C VAL A 44 8.74 -16.27 -4.88
N PRO A 45 8.09 -17.41 -4.58
CA PRO A 45 8.80 -18.59 -4.15
C PRO A 45 9.64 -19.17 -5.29
N LEU A 46 10.82 -19.65 -4.95
CA LEU A 46 11.77 -20.17 -5.92
C LEU A 46 11.52 -21.65 -6.20
N SER A 47 11.50 -21.99 -7.49
CA SER A 47 11.55 -23.38 -7.94
C SER A 47 12.87 -24.04 -7.52
N PRO A 48 12.98 -25.37 -7.54
CA PRO A 48 14.25 -26.07 -7.23
C PRO A 48 15.42 -25.58 -8.09
N PHE A 49 15.14 -25.30 -9.37
CA PHE A 49 16.09 -24.69 -10.29
C PHE A 49 16.46 -23.25 -9.87
N GLY A 50 15.47 -22.44 -9.47
CA GLY A 50 15.68 -21.09 -8.95
C GLY A 50 16.54 -21.06 -7.68
N ILE A 51 16.32 -21.99 -6.75
CA ILE A 51 17.15 -22.16 -5.54
C ILE A 51 18.61 -22.45 -5.91
N MET A 52 18.82 -23.41 -6.83
CA MET A 52 20.16 -23.73 -7.33
C MET A 52 20.81 -22.52 -7.99
N ALA A 53 20.07 -21.84 -8.87
CA ALA A 53 20.58 -20.69 -9.60
C ALA A 53 20.97 -19.54 -8.67
N LYS A 54 20.12 -19.21 -7.69
CA LYS A 54 20.41 -18.21 -6.65
C LYS A 54 21.66 -18.58 -5.85
N TRP A 55 21.78 -19.84 -5.44
CA TRP A 55 22.95 -20.32 -4.71
C TRP A 55 24.24 -20.21 -5.54
N LEU A 56 24.21 -20.64 -6.80
CA LEU A 56 25.36 -20.57 -7.72
C LEU A 56 25.80 -19.12 -7.96
N CYS A 57 24.84 -18.23 -8.23
CA CYS A 57 25.13 -16.81 -8.46
C CYS A 57 25.75 -16.16 -7.23
N ASN A 58 25.19 -16.43 -6.04
CA ASN A 58 25.75 -15.97 -4.77
C ASN A 58 27.17 -16.51 -4.53
N LYS A 59 27.41 -17.80 -4.83
CA LYS A 59 28.72 -18.42 -4.67
C LYS A 59 29.76 -17.84 -5.62
N ALA A 60 29.38 -17.57 -6.86
CA ALA A 60 30.25 -16.99 -7.86
C ALA A 60 30.36 -15.45 -7.77
N LYS A 61 29.61 -14.81 -6.85
CA LYS A 61 29.52 -13.34 -6.72
C LYS A 61 29.12 -12.66 -8.03
N VAL A 62 28.21 -13.27 -8.77
CA VAL A 62 27.70 -12.74 -10.04
C VAL A 62 26.23 -12.39 -9.91
N THR A 63 25.82 -11.30 -10.53
CA THR A 63 24.41 -10.99 -10.77
C THR A 63 23.90 -11.86 -11.92
N GLN A 64 22.69 -12.41 -11.78
CA GLN A 64 22.08 -13.16 -12.87
C GLN A 64 21.96 -12.29 -14.13
N ASN A 65 22.31 -12.86 -15.28
CA ASN A 65 21.98 -12.31 -16.58
C ASN A 65 21.27 -13.37 -17.43
N GLU A 66 20.58 -12.94 -18.49
CA GLU A 66 19.80 -13.84 -19.37
C GLU A 66 20.68 -14.86 -20.09
N LEU A 67 21.97 -14.58 -20.29
CA LEU A 67 22.93 -15.45 -20.97
C LEU A 67 23.36 -16.64 -20.10
N MET A 68 23.08 -16.64 -18.80
CA MET A 68 23.45 -17.72 -17.88
C MET A 68 22.48 -18.91 -17.90
N TYR A 69 21.33 -18.81 -18.59
CA TYR A 69 20.31 -19.87 -18.56
C TYR A 69 20.86 -21.23 -19.00
N ASP A 70 21.56 -21.29 -20.13
CA ASP A 70 22.11 -22.54 -20.66
C ASP A 70 23.18 -23.13 -19.74
N THR A 71 24.01 -22.29 -19.13
CA THR A 71 25.00 -22.73 -18.14
C THR A 71 24.31 -23.33 -16.92
N LEU A 72 23.31 -22.65 -16.36
CA LEU A 72 22.55 -23.13 -15.22
C LEU A 72 21.79 -24.42 -15.55
N LYS A 73 21.24 -24.54 -16.76
CA LYS A 73 20.57 -25.75 -17.24
C LYS A 73 21.53 -26.93 -17.30
N ARG A 74 22.73 -26.77 -17.85
CA ARG A 74 23.76 -27.83 -17.87
C ARG A 74 24.17 -28.26 -16.46
N VAL A 75 24.34 -27.30 -15.54
CA VAL A 75 24.62 -27.62 -14.13
C VAL A 75 23.48 -28.44 -13.53
N TRP A 76 22.23 -28.02 -13.73
CA TRP A 76 21.05 -28.76 -13.27
C TRP A 76 20.99 -30.19 -13.84
N GLU A 77 21.24 -30.36 -15.13
CA GLU A 77 21.26 -31.67 -15.79
C GLU A 77 22.32 -32.59 -15.17
N GLY A 78 23.51 -32.05 -14.90
CA GLY A 78 24.63 -32.76 -14.27
C GLY A 78 24.48 -33.07 -12.77
N LEU A 79 23.44 -32.56 -12.09
CA LEU A 79 23.20 -32.90 -10.69
C LEU A 79 22.68 -34.33 -10.53
N SER A 80 23.16 -35.01 -9.47
CA SER A 80 22.62 -36.30 -9.05
C SER A 80 21.15 -36.21 -8.64
N LYS A 81 20.47 -37.36 -8.61
CA LYS A 81 19.07 -37.44 -8.17
C LYS A 81 18.92 -36.97 -6.71
N GLU A 82 19.85 -37.33 -5.84
CA GLU A 82 19.88 -36.94 -4.44
C GLU A 82 20.03 -35.42 -4.28
N ALA A 83 20.91 -34.80 -5.07
CA ALA A 83 21.08 -33.35 -5.07
C ALA A 83 19.80 -32.64 -5.54
N LYS A 84 19.17 -33.13 -6.61
CA LYS A 84 17.87 -32.62 -7.09
C LYS A 84 16.79 -32.74 -6.01
N MET A 85 16.69 -33.88 -5.32
CA MET A 85 15.74 -34.08 -4.21
C MET A 85 15.96 -33.09 -3.06
N ARG A 86 17.21 -32.79 -2.69
CA ARG A 86 17.51 -31.77 -1.68
C ARG A 86 17.05 -30.38 -2.11
N LEU A 87 17.22 -30.03 -3.39
CA LEU A 87 16.74 -28.76 -3.95
C LEU A 87 15.21 -28.69 -3.99
N HIS A 88 14.53 -29.80 -4.29
CA HIS A 88 13.06 -29.89 -4.17
C HIS A 88 12.60 -29.62 -2.74
N TYR A 89 13.24 -30.23 -1.75
CA TYR A 89 12.90 -30.00 -0.35
C TYR A 89 13.17 -28.54 0.08
N ALA A 90 14.28 -27.95 -0.38
CA ALA A 90 14.58 -26.54 -0.13
C ALA A 90 13.54 -25.61 -0.76
N SER A 91 13.08 -25.91 -1.99
CA SER A 91 12.01 -25.16 -2.65
C SER A 91 10.69 -25.25 -1.87
N ILE A 92 10.32 -26.43 -1.36
CA ILE A 92 9.12 -26.57 -0.50
C ILE A 92 9.22 -25.69 0.75
N LYS A 93 10.39 -25.65 1.41
CA LYS A 93 10.62 -24.76 2.55
C LYS A 93 10.51 -23.29 2.19
N ASP A 94 11.07 -22.90 1.05
CA ASP A 94 10.98 -21.54 0.52
C ASP A 94 9.52 -21.14 0.25
N HIS A 95 8.72 -22.03 -0.35
CA HIS A 95 7.29 -21.84 -0.54
C HIS A 95 6.52 -21.62 0.77
N VAL A 96 6.84 -22.38 1.84
CA VAL A 96 6.23 -22.19 3.16
C VAL A 96 6.63 -20.82 3.73
N SER A 97 7.92 -20.50 3.69
CA SER A 97 8.44 -19.22 4.21
C SER A 97 7.84 -18.01 3.49
N VAL A 98 7.73 -18.06 2.16
CA VAL A 98 7.08 -16.99 1.38
C VAL A 98 5.61 -16.83 1.75
N LYS A 99 4.87 -17.94 1.93
CA LYS A 99 3.47 -17.87 2.39
C LYS A 99 3.35 -17.23 3.77
N GLU A 100 4.22 -17.57 4.70
CA GLU A 100 4.26 -16.97 6.04
C GLU A 100 4.53 -15.47 5.97
N GLN A 101 5.53 -15.04 5.19
CA GLN A 101 5.85 -13.62 4.99
C GLN A 101 4.69 -12.86 4.34
N GLN A 102 4.07 -13.41 3.30
CA GLN A 102 2.89 -12.82 2.67
C GLN A 102 1.71 -12.71 3.66
N SER A 103 1.56 -13.66 4.59
CA SER A 103 0.54 -13.62 5.64
C SER A 103 0.77 -12.47 6.62
N VAL A 104 2.02 -12.26 7.06
CA VAL A 104 2.39 -11.13 7.91
C VAL A 104 2.05 -9.81 7.22
N ILE A 105 2.45 -9.64 5.97
CA ILE A 105 2.15 -8.44 5.19
C ILE A 105 0.62 -8.21 5.06
N ASN A 106 -0.15 -9.27 4.81
CA ASN A 106 -1.61 -9.15 4.74
C ASN A 106 -2.22 -8.66 6.05
N ASN A 107 -1.70 -9.14 7.18
CA ASN A 107 -2.16 -8.71 8.51
C ASN A 107 -1.84 -7.24 8.76
N ASP A 108 -0.64 -6.79 8.38
CA ASP A 108 -0.26 -5.39 8.54
C ASP A 108 -1.08 -4.46 7.63
N ILE A 109 -1.33 -4.86 6.38
CA ILE A 109 -2.27 -4.16 5.48
C ILE A 109 -3.67 -4.09 6.12
N PHE A 110 -4.15 -5.19 6.72
CA PHE A 110 -5.46 -5.22 7.37
C PHE A 110 -5.54 -4.22 8.53
N LYS A 111 -4.55 -4.20 9.43
CA LYS A 111 -4.49 -3.24 10.54
C LYS A 111 -4.50 -1.80 10.04
N ILE A 112 -3.72 -1.49 9.01
CA ILE A 112 -3.67 -0.15 8.44
C ILE A 112 -5.03 0.24 7.83
N ARG A 113 -5.71 -0.69 7.14
CA ARG A 113 -7.06 -0.45 6.61
C ARG A 113 -8.10 -0.21 7.71
N CYS A 114 -8.02 -0.93 8.82
CA CYS A 114 -8.86 -0.67 9.99
C CYS A 114 -8.63 0.75 10.52
N GLU A 115 -7.37 1.19 10.60
CA GLU A 115 -7.04 2.52 11.07
C GLU A 115 -7.53 3.62 10.11
N ILE A 116 -7.36 3.42 8.79
CA ILE A 116 -7.94 4.31 7.78
C ILE A 116 -9.47 4.41 7.95
N THR A 117 -10.13 3.27 8.18
CA THR A 117 -11.58 3.23 8.39
C THR A 117 -11.98 4.02 9.64
N ARG A 118 -11.25 3.81 10.75
CA ARG A 118 -11.46 4.53 12.01
C ARG A 118 -11.32 6.04 11.82
N LEU A 119 -10.23 6.50 11.20
CA LEU A 119 -9.98 7.92 10.91
C LEU A 119 -11.03 8.51 9.95
N SER A 120 -11.47 7.74 8.95
CA SER A 120 -12.52 8.16 8.01
C SER A 120 -13.87 8.33 8.70
N LEU A 121 -14.18 7.51 9.71
CA LEU A 121 -15.38 7.67 10.53
C LEU A 121 -15.28 8.92 11.42
N THR A 122 -14.10 9.22 11.98
CA THR A 122 -13.87 10.46 12.74
C THR A 122 -14.18 11.70 11.90
N LEU A 123 -13.69 11.75 10.64
CA LEU A 123 -14.00 12.84 9.70
C LEU A 123 -15.51 12.97 9.41
N ARG A 124 -16.23 11.85 9.29
CA ARG A 124 -17.68 11.86 9.01
C ARG A 124 -18.51 12.36 10.19
N SER A 125 -18.03 12.14 11.41
CA SER A 125 -18.70 12.52 12.65
C SER A 125 -18.35 13.94 13.12
N SER A 126 -17.43 14.64 12.44
CA SER A 126 -17.10 16.04 12.72
C SER A 126 -18.34 16.91 12.44
N PRO A 127 -18.73 17.83 13.36
CA PRO A 127 -19.87 18.71 13.15
C PRO A 127 -19.63 19.55 11.89
N LYS A 128 -20.39 19.25 10.83
CA LYS A 128 -20.33 20.01 9.59
C LYS A 128 -21.18 21.26 9.78
N ASP A 129 -20.58 22.41 9.56
CA ASP A 129 -21.34 23.64 9.43
C ASP A 129 -22.33 23.49 8.25
N PRO A 130 -23.65 23.67 8.43
CA PRO A 130 -24.62 23.60 7.34
C PRO A 130 -24.35 24.61 6.21
N THR A 131 -23.61 25.70 6.45
CA THR A 131 -23.14 26.61 5.39
C THR A 131 -22.00 26.04 4.53
N MET A 132 -21.41 24.91 4.91
CA MET A 132 -20.25 24.28 4.23
C MET A 132 -20.62 23.16 3.25
N LEU A 133 -21.92 22.92 3.00
CA LEU A 133 -22.39 21.99 1.96
C LEU A 133 -21.94 22.40 0.55
N GLU A 134 -21.70 23.69 0.31
CA GLU A 134 -21.21 24.21 -0.98
C GLU A 134 -19.75 23.84 -1.29
N TYR A 135 -18.94 23.48 -0.27
CA TYR A 135 -17.51 23.21 -0.48
C TYR A 135 -17.22 21.75 -0.86
N TYR A 136 -18.13 20.83 -0.52
CA TYR A 136 -17.94 19.38 -0.72
C TYR A 136 -18.78 18.79 -1.87
N GLU A 137 -19.80 19.51 -2.34
CA GLU A 137 -20.52 19.21 -3.59
C GLU A 137 -20.01 20.17 -4.67
N GLY A 138 -19.11 19.68 -5.53
CA GLY A 138 -18.44 20.51 -6.53
C GLY A 138 -19.41 21.41 -7.31
N SER A 139 -19.24 22.72 -7.14
CA SER A 139 -19.62 23.79 -8.08
C SER A 139 -21.01 23.65 -8.73
N VAL A 140 -22.06 24.16 -8.08
CA VAL A 140 -23.21 24.65 -8.86
C VAL A 140 -22.81 26.02 -9.43
N ILE A 141 -22.20 25.99 -10.61
CA ILE A 141 -22.21 27.15 -11.51
C ILE A 141 -23.67 27.29 -11.99
N SER A 142 -24.42 28.17 -11.34
CA SER A 142 -25.55 28.87 -11.96
C SER A 142 -25.38 30.34 -11.55
N GLY A 143 -24.63 31.15 -12.28
CA GLY A 143 -25.09 31.61 -13.58
C GLY A 143 -26.35 32.44 -13.38
N ASN A 144 -26.22 33.66 -12.85
CA ASN A 144 -27.25 34.68 -12.97
C ASN A 144 -27.48 34.94 -14.48
N PRO A 145 -28.67 34.72 -15.04
CA PRO A 145 -29.08 35.51 -16.18
C PRO A 145 -29.54 36.86 -15.62
N SER A 146 -28.86 37.93 -16.00
CA SER A 146 -29.37 39.28 -15.85
C SER A 146 -30.75 39.36 -16.49
N SER A 147 -31.79 39.65 -15.72
CA SER A 147 -33.04 40.16 -16.27
C SER A 147 -32.85 41.62 -16.64
N ALA A 148 -32.27 41.82 -17.82
CA ALA A 148 -32.42 43.04 -18.62
C ALA A 148 -33.16 42.63 -19.91
N ASP A 149 -34.26 43.35 -20.16
CA ASP A 149 -34.99 43.49 -21.42
C ASP A 149 -35.72 42.27 -21.99
N VAL A 150 -37.02 42.12 -21.66
CA VAL A 150 -38.21 42.29 -22.54
C VAL A 150 -39.44 42.53 -21.67
#